data_AF-A0A522GCL5-F1
#
_entry.id   AF-A0A522GCL5-F1
#
_cell.length_a   1.000
_cell.length_b   1.000
_cell.length_c   1.000
_cell.angle_alpha   90.00
_cell.angle_beta   90.00
_cell.angle_gamma   90.00
#
_symmetry.space_group_name_H-M   'P 1'
#
loop_
_entity.id
_entity.type
_entity.pdbx_description
1 polymer ?
#
loop_
_entity_poly.entity_id
_entity_poly.type
_entity_poly.pdbx_seq_one_letter_code
_entity_poly.pdbx_strand_id
1 'polypeptide(L)'
;MQAESADGTIISCNYRHHPRFSTDCKLSAGLHYVFIRFASERSYSKVYELRTAIRLFLDYAVEYESQNPKVLHHTSFLQISAEVFYGYDLFIKRNRGPKGLATRLKSALIVIAKNHNEGLPLLALPALDHQKYKSFEPLTEACFNQVTSALKVHIDLLYEKIDFRRVVDLAKPHSCEEVLAHENGLHTWTPEIDRSLKTLIVNAHPFVVTHEEFVETYRKGKRPAGTVLTLTPLDRGSMIKIASLTEAQPSCLIPLAPSLTVI
;
A
#
# COMPACT_ATOMS: atom_id res chain seq x y z
N MET A 1 20.67 -7.52 -4.27
CA MET A 1 20.58 -8.93 -4.73
C MET A 1 19.14 -9.37 -4.59
N GLN A 2 18.62 -10.07 -5.59
CA GLN A 2 17.23 -10.51 -5.69
C GLN A 2 17.21 -12.03 -5.90
N ALA A 3 16.15 -12.70 -5.46
CA ALA A 3 15.91 -14.11 -5.73
C ALA A 3 14.66 -14.25 -6.60
N GLU A 4 14.70 -15.15 -7.57
CA GLU A 4 13.55 -15.45 -8.41
C GLU A 4 12.71 -16.56 -7.76
N SER A 5 11.40 -16.33 -7.67
CA SER A 5 10.44 -17.34 -7.23
C SER A 5 10.12 -18.32 -8.36
N ALA A 6 9.60 -19.51 -8.05
CA ALA A 6 9.09 -20.44 -9.07
C ALA A 6 8.07 -19.80 -10.05
N ASP A 7 7.33 -18.80 -9.59
CA ASP A 7 6.34 -18.05 -10.39
C ASP A 7 6.98 -16.98 -11.31
N GLY A 8 8.30 -16.92 -11.44
CA GLY A 8 9.05 -15.90 -12.20
C GLY A 8 9.06 -14.50 -11.56
N THR A 9 8.50 -14.36 -10.35
CA THR A 9 8.48 -13.09 -9.62
C THR A 9 9.79 -12.87 -8.89
N ILE A 10 10.37 -11.69 -9.07
CA ILE A 10 11.63 -11.28 -8.44
C ILE A 10 11.37 -10.75 -7.02
N ILE A 11 12.06 -11.33 -6.04
CA ILE A 11 11.91 -11.02 -4.61
C ILE A 11 13.19 -10.41 -4.07
N SER A 12 13.08 -9.23 -3.45
CA SER A 12 14.22 -8.55 -2.82
C SER A 12 14.65 -9.24 -1.51
N CYS A 13 15.96 -9.44 -1.31
CA CYS A 13 16.50 -10.06 -0.09
C CYS A 13 16.72 -9.03 1.03
N ASN A 14 15.64 -8.42 1.55
CA ASN A 14 15.73 -7.28 2.48
C ASN A 14 16.45 -7.61 3.80
N TYR A 15 16.42 -8.86 4.27
CA TYR A 15 17.12 -9.29 5.49
C TYR A 15 18.65 -9.17 5.39
N ARG A 16 19.19 -9.00 4.19
CA ARG A 16 20.64 -8.84 3.98
C ARG A 16 21.17 -7.49 4.47
N HIS A 17 20.30 -6.49 4.57
CA HIS A 17 20.63 -5.18 5.14
C HIS A 17 20.51 -5.16 6.67
N HIS A 18 20.18 -6.29 7.29
CA HIS A 18 20.02 -6.38 8.73
C HIS A 18 21.40 -6.28 9.42
N PRO A 19 21.56 -5.54 10.53
CA PRO A 19 22.86 -5.33 11.20
C PRO A 19 23.58 -6.63 11.59
N ARG A 20 22.82 -7.67 11.91
CA ARG A 20 23.36 -8.99 12.29
C ARG A 20 23.76 -9.88 11.12
N PHE A 21 23.29 -9.57 9.91
CA PHE A 21 23.56 -10.38 8.73
C PHE A 21 25.00 -10.16 8.28
N SER A 22 25.79 -11.23 8.27
CA SER A 22 27.14 -11.21 7.71
C SER A 22 27.34 -12.42 6.81
N THR A 23 27.97 -12.23 5.65
CA THR A 23 28.32 -13.32 4.74
C THR A 23 29.34 -14.28 5.32
N ASP A 24 30.13 -13.83 6.29
CA ASP A 24 31.19 -14.62 6.92
C ASP A 24 30.63 -15.53 8.02
N CYS A 25 29.43 -15.20 8.52
CA CYS A 25 28.73 -15.98 9.53
C CYS A 25 28.04 -17.19 8.89
N LYS A 26 28.47 -18.39 9.28
CA LYS A 26 27.91 -19.67 8.77
C LYS A 26 26.40 -19.76 8.95
N LEU A 27 25.87 -19.21 10.04
CA LEU A 27 24.41 -19.14 10.27
C LEU A 27 23.70 -18.28 9.22
N SER A 28 24.19 -17.06 8.97
CA SER A 28 23.57 -16.14 7.99
C SER A 28 23.70 -16.65 6.56
N ALA A 29 24.86 -17.23 6.22
CA ALA A 29 25.07 -17.89 4.93
C ALA A 29 24.12 -19.08 4.74
N GLY A 30 23.93 -19.92 5.77
CA GLY A 30 22.98 -21.04 5.74
C GLY A 30 21.54 -20.59 5.56
N LEU A 31 21.10 -19.55 6.30
CA LEU A 31 19.75 -18.98 6.14
C LEU A 31 19.54 -18.40 4.74
N HIS A 32 20.56 -17.73 4.18
CA HIS A 32 20.49 -17.19 2.82
C HIS A 32 20.42 -18.29 1.76
N TYR A 33 21.22 -19.35 1.93
CA TYR A 33 21.20 -20.51 1.05
C TYR A 33 19.81 -21.18 1.04
N VAL A 34 19.23 -21.42 2.23
CA VAL A 34 17.86 -21.96 2.35
C VAL A 34 16.88 -21.06 1.61
N PHE A 35 17.00 -19.74 1.79
CA PHE A 35 16.10 -18.80 1.11
C PHE A 35 16.16 -18.90 -0.41
N ILE A 36 17.36 -18.93 -1.00
CA ILE A 36 17.52 -19.01 -2.46
C ILE A 36 16.93 -20.32 -3.00
N ARG A 37 17.28 -21.47 -2.39
CA ARG A 37 16.79 -22.78 -2.83
C ARG A 37 15.28 -22.93 -2.63
N PHE A 38 14.76 -22.41 -1.51
CA PHE A 38 13.33 -22.42 -1.25
C PHE A 38 12.56 -21.49 -2.21
N ALA A 39 13.16 -20.37 -2.62
CA ALA A 39 12.55 -19.46 -3.58
C ALA A 39 12.36 -20.11 -4.95
N SER A 40 13.37 -20.84 -5.44
CA SER A 40 13.28 -21.50 -6.75
C SER A 40 12.19 -22.58 -6.84
N GLU A 41 11.76 -23.15 -5.71
CA GLU A 41 10.79 -24.26 -5.70
C GLU A 41 9.37 -23.86 -5.31
N ARG A 42 9.17 -22.65 -4.77
CA ARG A 42 7.91 -22.26 -4.11
C ARG A 42 7.34 -20.97 -4.67
N SER A 43 6.04 -20.80 -4.43
CA SER A 43 5.31 -19.61 -4.85
C SER A 43 5.71 -18.37 -4.06
N TYR A 44 5.52 -17.21 -4.68
CA TYR A 44 5.93 -15.91 -4.15
C TYR A 44 5.48 -15.69 -2.70
N SER A 45 4.23 -16.02 -2.38
CA SER A 45 3.65 -15.84 -1.04
C SER A 45 4.42 -16.61 0.04
N LYS A 46 4.87 -17.84 -0.25
CA LYS A 46 5.63 -18.66 0.71
C LYS A 46 7.05 -18.17 0.89
N VAL A 47 7.65 -17.67 -0.18
CA VAL A 47 8.98 -17.06 -0.11
C VAL A 47 8.94 -15.76 0.69
N TYR A 48 7.87 -14.98 0.57
CA TYR A 48 7.65 -13.79 1.40
C TYR A 48 7.53 -14.13 2.90
N GLU A 49 6.75 -15.17 3.23
CA GLU A 49 6.64 -15.68 4.60
C GLU A 49 8.03 -16.08 5.14
N LEU A 50 8.83 -16.83 4.36
CA LEU A 50 10.18 -17.24 4.77
C LEU A 50 11.12 -16.04 4.93
N ARG A 51 11.09 -15.08 4.01
CA ARG A 51 11.88 -13.84 4.10
C ARG A 51 11.62 -13.11 5.42
N THR A 52 10.34 -13.02 5.78
CA THR A 52 9.89 -12.37 7.02
C THR A 52 10.35 -13.16 8.24
N ALA A 53 10.25 -14.50 8.20
CA ALA A 53 10.74 -15.36 9.26
C ALA A 53 12.26 -15.24 9.47
N ILE A 54 13.05 -15.18 8.39
CA ILE A 54 14.51 -15.01 8.49
C ILE A 54 14.85 -13.65 9.13
N ARG A 55 14.20 -12.58 8.69
CA ARG A 55 14.41 -11.25 9.28
C ARG A 55 14.13 -11.25 10.79
N LEU A 56 12.96 -11.75 11.20
CA LEU A 56 12.59 -11.80 12.62
C LEU A 56 13.50 -12.71 13.44
N PHE A 57 14.03 -13.78 12.84
CA PHE A 57 15.02 -14.63 13.50
C PHE A 57 16.33 -13.88 13.74
N LEU A 58 16.75 -13.01 12.81
CA LEU A 58 17.92 -12.15 13.03
C LEU A 58 17.66 -11.08 14.09
N ASP A 59 16.45 -10.51 14.15
CA ASP A 59 16.05 -9.60 15.23
C ASP A 59 16.10 -10.31 16.59
N TYR A 60 15.58 -11.55 16.67
CA TYR A 60 15.68 -12.40 17.85
C TYR A 60 17.13 -12.68 18.24
N ALA A 61 17.99 -12.99 17.26
CA ALA A 61 19.41 -13.24 17.51
C ALA A 61 20.09 -12.02 18.13
N VAL A 62 19.79 -10.80 17.66
CA VAL A 62 20.33 -9.56 18.25
C VAL A 62 19.89 -9.41 19.71
N GLU A 63 18.60 -9.65 20.00
CA GLU A 63 18.12 -9.55 21.37
C GLU A 63 18.75 -10.62 22.27
N TYR A 64 18.84 -11.87 21.79
CA TYR A 64 19.46 -12.96 22.52
C TYR A 64 20.94 -12.70 22.80
N GLU A 65 21.67 -12.20 21.82
CA GLU A 65 23.08 -11.84 21.95
C GLU A 65 23.30 -10.65 22.88
N SER A 66 22.34 -9.72 23.00
CA SER A 66 22.42 -8.60 23.93
C SER A 66 22.34 -9.04 25.40
N GLN A 67 21.70 -10.17 25.67
CA GLN A 67 21.48 -10.71 27.02
C GLN A 67 22.50 -11.78 27.42
N ASN A 68 23.26 -12.31 26.46
CA ASN A 68 24.13 -13.47 26.66
C ASN A 68 25.59 -13.17 26.29
N PRO A 69 26.58 -13.79 26.97
CA PRO A 69 27.99 -13.65 26.62
C PRO A 69 28.30 -14.21 25.22
N LYS A 70 29.36 -13.69 24.59
CA LYS A 70 29.77 -14.01 23.20
C LYS A 70 29.94 -15.51 22.91
N VAL A 71 30.27 -16.31 23.93
CA VAL A 71 30.45 -17.77 23.79
C VAL A 71 29.14 -18.49 23.45
N LEU A 72 28.00 -17.93 23.88
CA LEU A 72 26.67 -18.49 23.64
C LEU A 72 26.02 -17.92 22.37
N HIS A 73 26.71 -17.03 21.64
CA HIS A 73 26.18 -16.45 20.41
C HIS A 73 26.09 -17.51 19.31
N HIS A 74 24.98 -17.48 18.58
CA HIS A 74 24.73 -18.44 17.51
C HIS A 74 25.52 -18.02 16.26
N THR A 75 26.64 -18.68 16.04
CA THR A 75 27.54 -18.43 14.89
C THR A 75 27.36 -19.49 13.80
N SER A 76 26.96 -20.70 14.20
CA SER A 76 26.78 -21.84 13.31
C SER A 76 25.33 -22.30 13.27
N PHE A 77 24.93 -22.84 12.12
CA PHE A 77 23.61 -23.41 11.89
C PHE A 77 23.32 -24.63 12.80
N LEU A 78 24.36 -25.36 13.22
CA LEU A 78 24.26 -26.49 14.16
C LEU A 78 23.92 -26.08 15.60
N GLN A 79 24.13 -24.81 15.96
CA GLN A 79 23.85 -24.31 17.30
C GLN A 79 22.37 -23.94 17.49
N ILE A 80 21.53 -24.10 16.44
CA ILE A 80 20.09 -23.93 16.53
C ILE A 80 19.52 -25.17 17.23
N SER A 81 19.50 -25.14 18.56
CA SER A 81 18.89 -26.17 19.39
C SER A 81 17.37 -25.96 19.51
N ALA A 82 16.68 -26.93 20.12
CA ALA A 82 15.24 -26.85 20.34
C ALA A 82 14.85 -25.65 21.22
N GLU A 83 15.69 -25.31 22.19
CA GLU A 83 15.51 -24.20 23.13
C GLU A 83 15.61 -22.85 22.41
N VAL A 84 16.61 -22.69 21.53
CA VAL A 84 16.78 -21.49 20.72
C VAL A 84 15.57 -21.27 19.83
N PHE A 85 15.05 -22.36 19.24
CA PHE A 85 13.89 -22.31 18.38
C PHE A 85 12.59 -21.99 19.15
N TYR A 86 12.47 -22.50 20.37
CA TYR A 86 11.36 -22.16 21.26
C TYR A 86 11.42 -20.69 21.71
N GLY A 87 12.61 -20.19 22.04
CA GLY A 87 12.85 -18.77 22.34
C GLY A 87 12.46 -17.87 21.16
N TYR A 88 12.77 -18.29 19.94
CA TYR A 88 12.34 -17.58 18.73
C TYR A 88 10.80 -17.56 18.58
N ASP A 89 10.11 -18.67 18.80
CA ASP A 89 8.64 -18.71 18.76
C ASP A 89 8.00 -17.79 19.82
N LEU A 90 8.56 -17.77 21.04
CA LEU A 90 8.14 -16.85 22.10
C LEU A 90 8.41 -15.38 21.72
N PHE A 91 9.55 -15.09 21.11
CA PHE A 91 9.89 -13.75 20.62
C PHE A 91 8.86 -13.25 19.59
N ILE A 92 8.49 -14.09 18.61
CA ILE A 92 7.46 -13.73 17.62
C ILE A 92 6.12 -13.45 18.31
N LYS A 93 5.72 -14.30 19.26
CA LYS A 93 4.47 -14.14 20.02
C LYS A 93 4.45 -12.84 20.83
N ARG A 94 5.55 -12.51 21.51
CA ARG A 94 5.69 -11.28 22.30
C ARG A 94 5.63 -10.03 21.41
N ASN A 95 6.24 -10.08 20.23
CA ASN A 95 6.28 -8.97 19.29
C ASN A 95 5.04 -8.88 18.37
N ARG A 96 4.00 -9.69 18.63
CA ARG A 96 2.77 -9.78 17.83
C ARG A 96 3.03 -10.04 16.34
N GLY A 97 4.09 -10.80 16.03
CA GLY A 97 4.44 -11.16 14.67
C GLY A 97 3.42 -12.11 14.03
N PRO A 98 3.42 -12.25 12.69
CA PRO A 98 2.53 -13.18 12.00
C PRO A 98 2.66 -14.61 12.54
N LYS A 99 1.52 -15.24 12.78
CA LYS A 99 1.45 -16.56 13.40
C LYS A 99 1.97 -17.63 12.44
N GLY A 100 2.68 -18.62 12.99
CA GLY A 100 3.20 -19.75 12.23
C GLY A 100 4.51 -19.50 11.47
N LEU A 101 5.11 -18.30 11.58
CA LEU A 101 6.39 -18.01 10.93
C LEU A 101 7.53 -18.91 11.41
N ALA A 102 7.56 -19.24 12.71
CA ALA A 102 8.52 -20.20 13.23
C ALA A 102 8.34 -21.57 12.58
N THR A 103 7.11 -22.07 12.49
CA THR A 103 6.86 -23.34 11.79
C THR A 103 7.23 -23.27 10.31
N ARG A 104 6.99 -22.15 9.62
CA ARG A 104 7.41 -21.95 8.23
C ARG A 104 8.92 -22.04 8.07
N LEU A 105 9.67 -21.38 8.96
CA LEU A 105 11.13 -21.47 8.98
C LEU A 105 11.57 -22.92 9.17
N LYS A 106 11.06 -23.62 10.20
CA LYS A 106 11.35 -25.04 10.42
C LYS A 106 11.08 -25.89 9.19
N SER A 107 9.90 -25.76 8.58
CA SER A 107 9.53 -26.53 7.39
C SER A 107 10.47 -26.24 6.22
N ALA A 108 10.85 -24.99 5.99
CA ALA A 108 11.81 -24.64 4.94
C ALA A 108 13.18 -25.28 5.20
N LEU A 109 13.67 -25.24 6.44
CA LEU A 109 14.94 -25.87 6.82
C LEU A 109 14.93 -27.39 6.56
N ILE A 110 13.86 -28.08 6.97
CA ILE A 110 13.72 -29.53 6.79
C ILE A 110 13.60 -29.90 5.30
N VAL A 111 12.79 -29.16 4.53
CA VAL A 111 12.59 -29.44 3.11
C VAL A 111 13.88 -29.27 2.33
N ILE A 112 14.61 -28.17 2.57
CA ILE A 112 15.86 -27.93 1.84
C ILE A 112 16.95 -28.91 2.28
N ALA A 113 17.10 -29.20 3.57
CA ALA A 113 18.07 -30.20 4.04
C ALA A 113 17.79 -31.61 3.52
N LYS A 114 16.51 -31.97 3.28
CA LYS A 114 16.13 -33.27 2.74
C LYS A 114 16.30 -33.35 1.22
N ASN A 115 15.96 -32.28 0.50
CA ASN A 115 15.97 -32.26 -0.96
C ASN A 115 17.37 -31.96 -1.53
N HIS A 116 18.17 -31.18 -0.81
CA HIS A 116 19.48 -30.73 -1.25
C HIS A 116 20.54 -31.25 -0.27
N ASN A 117 21.28 -32.29 -0.67
CA ASN A 117 22.37 -32.90 0.13
C ASN A 117 23.66 -32.05 0.17
N GLU A 118 23.57 -30.73 -0.05
CA GLU A 118 24.73 -29.81 -0.18
C GLU A 118 25.34 -29.41 1.18
N GLY A 119 25.23 -30.27 2.21
CA GLY A 119 25.88 -30.07 3.51
C GLY A 119 25.07 -29.30 4.56
N LEU A 120 23.76 -29.07 4.35
CA LEU A 120 22.88 -28.58 5.41
C LEU A 120 22.55 -29.71 6.40
N PRO A 121 22.75 -29.51 7.71
CA PRO A 121 22.41 -30.52 8.70
C PRO A 121 20.90 -30.60 8.90
N LEU A 122 20.38 -31.82 9.01
CA LEU A 122 18.99 -32.06 9.35
C LEU A 122 18.76 -31.73 10.83
N LEU A 123 18.16 -30.57 11.11
CA LEU A 123 17.85 -30.15 12.48
C LEU A 123 16.58 -30.82 13.01
N ALA A 124 16.70 -31.52 14.14
CA ALA A 124 15.56 -32.08 14.87
C ALA A 124 14.88 -31.00 15.71
N LEU A 125 14.12 -30.10 15.07
CA LEU A 125 13.41 -29.02 15.76
C LEU A 125 12.08 -29.52 16.36
N PRO A 126 11.65 -28.99 17.53
CA PRO A 126 10.42 -29.41 18.20
C PRO A 126 9.17 -29.06 17.39
N ALA A 127 8.08 -29.81 17.58
CA ALA A 127 6.78 -29.42 17.04
C ALA A 127 6.31 -28.16 17.77
N LEU A 128 6.02 -27.10 17.03
CA LEU A 128 5.47 -25.87 17.59
C LEU A 128 3.95 -25.96 17.54
N ASP A 129 3.30 -25.38 18.55
CA ASP A 129 1.84 -25.41 18.65
C ASP A 129 1.23 -24.64 17.48
N HIS A 130 0.40 -25.34 16.72
CA HIS A 130 -0.32 -24.75 15.60
C HIS A 130 -1.63 -24.22 16.13
N GLN A 131 -1.86 -22.91 15.99
CA GLN A 131 -3.19 -22.39 16.25
C GLN A 131 -4.16 -23.06 15.27
N LYS A 132 -5.01 -23.95 15.79
CA LYS A 132 -6.09 -24.56 15.03
C LYS A 132 -6.94 -23.41 14.51
N TYR A 133 -7.03 -23.28 13.19
CA TYR A 133 -7.95 -22.32 12.59
C TYR A 133 -9.35 -22.67 13.08
N LYS A 134 -10.03 -21.70 13.71
CA LYS A 134 -11.45 -21.84 13.97
C LYS A 134 -12.11 -21.93 12.61
N SER A 135 -12.80 -23.04 12.33
CA SER A 135 -13.64 -23.14 11.15
C SER A 135 -14.62 -21.98 11.22
N PHE A 136 -14.58 -21.09 10.22
CA PHE A 136 -15.59 -20.05 10.11
C PHE A 136 -16.89 -20.71 9.68
N GLU A 137 -17.97 -20.39 10.36
CA GLU A 137 -19.30 -20.80 9.90
C GLU A 137 -19.56 -20.14 8.54
N PRO A 138 -20.26 -20.84 7.63
CA PRO A 138 -20.62 -20.26 6.34
C PRO A 138 -21.44 -18.98 6.56
N LEU A 139 -21.37 -18.07 5.58
CA LEU A 139 -22.15 -16.83 5.62
C LEU A 139 -23.63 -17.20 5.83
N THR A 140 -24.27 -16.60 6.83
CA THR A 140 -25.69 -16.83 7.08
C THR A 140 -26.50 -16.33 5.89
N GLU A 141 -27.61 -17.00 5.60
CA GLU A 141 -28.50 -16.62 4.48
C GLU A 141 -29.00 -15.17 4.63
N ALA A 142 -29.28 -14.74 5.86
CA ALA A 142 -29.63 -13.36 6.17
C ALA A 142 -28.53 -12.36 5.77
N CYS A 143 -27.27 -12.66 6.08
CA CYS A 143 -26.14 -11.79 5.70
C CYS A 143 -25.91 -11.81 4.18
N PHE A 144 -26.05 -12.96 3.53
CA PHE A 144 -25.99 -13.08 2.07
C PHE A 144 -27.03 -12.20 1.38
N ASN A 145 -28.27 -12.23 1.86
CA ASN A 145 -29.37 -11.41 1.33
C ASN A 145 -29.14 -9.91 1.55
N GLN A 146 -28.63 -9.51 2.72
CA GLN A 146 -28.29 -8.11 3.01
C GLN A 146 -27.18 -7.60 2.09
N VAL A 147 -26.10 -8.36 1.93
CA VAL A 147 -24.99 -7.99 1.03
C VAL A 147 -25.49 -7.91 -0.41
N THR A 148 -26.28 -8.88 -0.86
CA THR A 148 -26.85 -8.89 -2.21
C THR A 148 -27.75 -7.68 -2.45
N SER A 149 -28.62 -7.35 -1.50
CA SER A 149 -29.50 -6.18 -1.59
C SER A 149 -28.71 -4.87 -1.62
N ALA A 150 -27.73 -4.71 -0.74
CA ALA A 150 -26.87 -3.52 -0.72
C ALA A 150 -26.09 -3.34 -2.03
N LEU A 151 -25.55 -4.43 -2.58
CA LEU A 151 -24.84 -4.39 -3.87
C LEU A 151 -25.79 -4.02 -5.02
N LYS A 152 -27.01 -4.56 -5.06
CA LYS A 152 -28.01 -4.18 -6.06
C LYS A 152 -28.35 -2.69 -5.99
N VAL A 153 -28.61 -2.17 -4.80
CA VAL A 153 -28.88 -0.72 -4.61
C VAL A 153 -27.72 0.13 -5.12
N HIS A 154 -26.48 -0.26 -4.83
CA HIS A 154 -25.31 0.47 -5.34
C HIS A 154 -25.16 0.39 -6.87
N ILE A 155 -25.48 -0.76 -7.47
CA ILE A 155 -25.47 -0.92 -8.93
C ILE A 155 -26.55 -0.03 -9.55
N ASP A 156 -27.76 -0.01 -8.99
CA ASP A 156 -28.87 0.82 -9.48
C ASP A 156 -28.50 2.31 -9.43
N LEU A 157 -27.90 2.77 -8.31
CA LEU A 157 -27.40 4.14 -8.18
C LEU A 157 -26.29 4.49 -9.20
N LEU A 158 -25.46 3.52 -9.59
CA LEU A 158 -24.44 3.74 -10.61
C LEU A 158 -25.07 3.91 -12.00
N TYR A 159 -26.06 3.09 -12.34
CA TYR A 159 -26.81 3.24 -13.59
C TYR A 159 -27.57 4.57 -13.63
N GLU A 160 -28.23 4.96 -12.55
CA GLU A 160 -28.90 6.25 -12.43
C GLU A 160 -27.91 7.41 -12.67
N LYS A 161 -26.71 7.35 -12.09
CA LYS A 161 -25.66 8.37 -12.34
C LYS A 161 -25.20 8.41 -13.78
N ILE A 162 -25.08 7.26 -14.45
CA ILE A 162 -24.70 7.18 -15.87
C ILE A 162 -25.80 7.77 -16.75
N ASP A 163 -27.06 7.46 -16.46
CA ASP A 163 -28.19 8.00 -17.20
C ASP A 163 -28.35 9.50 -16.98
N PHE A 164 -28.16 9.97 -15.74
CA PHE A 164 -28.14 11.39 -15.44
C PHE A 164 -27.00 12.13 -16.16
N ARG A 165 -25.81 11.53 -16.25
CA ARG A 165 -24.71 12.09 -17.06
C ARG A 165 -25.11 12.24 -18.53
N ARG A 166 -25.85 11.27 -19.09
CA ARG A 166 -26.35 11.36 -20.47
C ARG A 166 -27.33 12.53 -20.63
N VAL A 167 -28.22 12.74 -19.66
CA VAL A 167 -29.15 13.89 -19.65
C VAL A 167 -28.37 15.21 -19.63
N VAL A 168 -27.40 15.35 -18.70
CA VAL A 168 -26.55 16.54 -18.61
C VAL A 168 -25.77 16.76 -19.91
N ASP A 169 -25.25 15.70 -20.54
CA ASP A 169 -24.49 15.82 -21.78
C ASP A 169 -25.34 16.32 -22.96
N LEU A 170 -26.62 15.94 -23.01
CA LEU A 170 -27.58 16.38 -24.03
C LEU A 170 -28.20 17.75 -23.74
N ALA A 171 -28.15 18.23 -22.49
CA ALA A 171 -28.71 19.51 -22.10
C ALA A 171 -28.01 20.69 -22.79
N LYS A 172 -28.74 21.79 -23.00
CA LYS A 172 -28.18 23.02 -23.55
C LYS A 172 -27.65 23.92 -22.41
N PRO A 173 -26.39 24.39 -22.47
CA PRO A 173 -25.87 25.36 -21.50
C PRO A 173 -26.74 26.63 -21.42
N HIS A 174 -26.80 27.26 -20.26
CA HIS A 174 -27.38 28.60 -20.10
C HIS A 174 -26.51 29.64 -20.78
N SER A 175 -27.13 30.56 -21.53
CA SER A 175 -26.44 31.74 -22.02
C SER A 175 -26.45 32.85 -20.96
N CYS A 176 -25.44 33.72 -20.98
CA CYS A 176 -25.42 34.88 -20.07
C CYS A 176 -26.62 35.80 -20.31
N GLU A 177 -27.07 35.94 -21.55
CA GLU A 177 -28.22 36.75 -21.92
C GLU A 177 -29.52 36.19 -21.33
N GLU A 178 -29.72 34.86 -21.35
CA GLU A 178 -30.90 34.21 -20.79
C GLU A 178 -31.00 34.40 -19.27
N VAL A 179 -29.85 34.36 -18.57
CA VAL A 179 -29.81 34.55 -17.12
C VAL A 179 -30.00 36.02 -16.74
N LEU A 180 -29.45 36.96 -17.52
CA LEU A 180 -29.56 38.39 -17.26
C LEU A 180 -30.91 38.99 -17.70
N ALA A 181 -31.58 38.39 -18.68
CA ALA A 181 -32.89 38.79 -19.16
C ALA A 181 -34.04 38.34 -18.26
N HIS A 182 -33.76 37.71 -17.11
CA HIS A 182 -34.80 37.27 -16.19
C HIS A 182 -35.49 38.48 -15.55
N GLU A 183 -36.74 38.72 -15.95
CA GLU A 183 -37.50 39.95 -15.68
C GLU A 183 -37.66 40.28 -14.18
N ASN A 184 -37.69 39.25 -13.33
CA ASN A 184 -37.87 39.39 -11.88
C ASN A 184 -36.54 39.45 -11.10
N GLY A 185 -35.41 39.50 -11.81
CA GLY A 185 -34.07 39.54 -11.21
C GLY A 185 -33.57 38.16 -10.77
N LEU A 186 -32.26 38.07 -10.51
CA LEU A 186 -31.57 36.79 -10.29
C LEU A 186 -32.04 36.01 -9.04
N HIS A 187 -32.69 36.70 -8.09
CA HIS A 187 -33.13 36.11 -6.82
C HIS A 187 -34.36 35.20 -6.93
N THR A 188 -35.14 35.33 -8.01
CA THR A 188 -36.28 34.44 -8.30
C THR A 188 -35.95 33.37 -9.33
N TRP A 189 -34.73 33.38 -9.88
CA TRP A 189 -34.33 32.42 -10.90
C TRP A 189 -34.07 31.05 -10.28
N THR A 190 -34.81 30.03 -10.72
CA THR A 190 -34.61 28.63 -10.33
C THR A 190 -33.88 27.88 -11.47
N PRO A 191 -32.55 27.68 -11.37
CA PRO A 191 -31.78 27.00 -12.40
C PRO A 191 -32.23 25.55 -12.58
N GLU A 192 -32.40 25.14 -13.84
CA GLU A 192 -32.52 23.72 -14.20
C GLU A 192 -31.18 23.02 -13.91
N ILE A 193 -31.22 21.93 -13.14
CA ILE A 193 -30.02 21.29 -12.58
C ILE A 193 -29.12 20.77 -13.71
N ASP A 194 -29.70 20.11 -14.70
CA ASP A 194 -29.01 19.51 -15.84
C ASP A 194 -28.33 20.57 -16.72
N ARG A 195 -29.04 21.66 -17.07
CA ARG A 195 -28.49 22.78 -17.84
C ARG A 195 -27.42 23.53 -17.06
N SER A 196 -27.60 23.70 -15.75
CA SER A 196 -26.63 24.36 -14.88
C SER A 196 -25.34 23.57 -14.77
N LEU A 197 -25.44 22.25 -14.55
CA LEU A 197 -24.27 21.36 -14.54
C LEU A 197 -23.57 21.34 -15.90
N LYS A 198 -24.32 21.31 -17.01
CA LYS A 198 -23.72 21.40 -18.35
C LYS A 198 -22.99 22.73 -18.55
N THR A 199 -23.56 23.83 -18.07
CA THR A 199 -22.93 25.16 -18.12
C THR A 199 -21.62 25.19 -17.33
N LEU A 200 -21.61 24.58 -16.14
CA LEU A 200 -20.41 24.45 -15.31
C LEU A 200 -19.32 23.60 -15.99
N ILE A 201 -19.70 22.47 -16.59
CA ILE A 201 -18.79 21.58 -17.32
C ILE A 201 -18.17 22.31 -18.53
N VAL A 202 -18.98 22.99 -19.35
CA VAL A 202 -18.51 23.71 -20.55
C VAL A 202 -17.59 24.87 -20.17
N ASN A 203 -17.87 25.57 -19.08
CA ASN A 203 -17.07 26.71 -18.62
C ASN A 203 -15.93 26.32 -17.65
N ALA A 204 -15.66 25.03 -17.47
CA ALA A 204 -14.60 24.48 -16.62
C ALA A 204 -14.64 24.95 -15.14
N HIS A 205 -15.84 25.26 -14.63
CA HIS A 205 -16.06 25.80 -13.29
C HIS A 205 -16.67 24.70 -12.38
N PRO A 206 -16.19 24.43 -11.15
CA PRO A 206 -15.08 25.05 -10.41
C PRO A 206 -13.76 24.26 -10.48
N PHE A 207 -13.63 23.25 -11.34
CA PHE A 207 -12.58 22.22 -11.17
C PHE A 207 -11.17 22.61 -11.63
N VAL A 208 -10.98 23.80 -12.20
CA VAL A 208 -9.64 24.29 -12.63
C VAL A 208 -9.05 25.30 -11.64
N VAL A 209 -9.88 25.92 -10.78
CA VAL A 209 -9.48 27.00 -9.88
C VAL A 209 -9.70 26.53 -8.44
N THR A 210 -8.71 26.68 -7.58
CA THR A 210 -8.87 26.30 -6.16
C THR A 210 -10.00 27.13 -5.52
N HIS A 211 -10.64 26.58 -4.48
CA HIS A 211 -11.74 27.31 -3.80
C HIS A 211 -11.28 28.69 -3.29
N GLU A 212 -10.02 28.79 -2.86
CA GLU A 212 -9.39 30.02 -2.39
C GLU A 212 -9.26 31.05 -3.53
N GLU A 213 -8.73 30.64 -4.69
CA GLU A 213 -8.63 31.51 -5.88
C GLU A 213 -9.99 31.94 -6.42
N PHE A 214 -11.01 31.06 -6.34
CA PHE A 214 -12.38 31.38 -6.70
C PHE A 214 -12.98 32.48 -5.80
N VAL A 215 -12.80 32.37 -4.47
CA VAL A 215 -13.28 33.39 -3.53
C VAL A 215 -12.53 34.71 -3.72
N GLU A 216 -11.23 34.64 -4.00
CA GLU A 216 -10.36 35.80 -4.23
C GLU A 216 -10.77 36.59 -5.49
N THR A 217 -11.07 35.89 -6.59
CA THR A 217 -11.52 36.50 -7.86
C THR A 217 -12.88 37.17 -7.71
N TYR A 218 -13.80 36.54 -6.97
CA TYR A 218 -15.12 37.12 -6.69
C TYR A 218 -15.04 38.36 -5.80
N ARG A 219 -14.20 38.35 -4.74
CA ARG A 219 -13.96 39.53 -3.88
C ARG A 219 -13.32 40.69 -4.63
N LYS A 220 -12.46 40.42 -5.61
CA LYS A 220 -11.71 41.44 -6.37
C LYS A 220 -12.44 41.96 -7.61
N GLY A 221 -13.65 41.46 -7.91
CA GLY A 221 -14.45 41.90 -9.05
C GLY A 221 -13.82 41.68 -10.44
N LYS A 222 -12.79 40.81 -10.54
CA LYS A 222 -12.10 40.49 -11.79
C LYS A 222 -12.53 39.11 -12.28
N ARG A 223 -12.91 39.00 -13.56
CA ARG A 223 -13.21 37.70 -14.19
C ARG A 223 -11.94 36.82 -14.15
N PRO A 224 -12.05 35.53 -13.77
CA PRO A 224 -10.92 34.62 -13.88
C PRO A 224 -10.51 34.51 -15.36
N ALA A 225 -9.21 34.65 -15.63
CA ALA A 225 -8.67 34.56 -16.97
C ALA A 225 -8.87 33.12 -17.48
N GLY A 226 -9.80 32.93 -18.41
CA GLY A 226 -10.11 31.62 -18.98
C GLY A 226 -8.93 31.08 -19.79
N THR A 227 -8.29 30.03 -19.29
CA THR A 227 -7.53 29.11 -20.15
C THR A 227 -8.55 28.21 -20.85
N VAL A 228 -8.72 28.42 -22.16
CA VAL A 228 -9.49 27.51 -23.01
C VAL A 228 -8.73 26.19 -23.08
N LEU A 229 -9.13 25.20 -22.28
CA LEU A 229 -8.74 23.82 -22.49
C LEU A 229 -9.71 23.23 -23.53
N THR A 230 -9.23 23.10 -24.76
CA THR A 230 -9.87 22.23 -25.76
C THR A 230 -9.90 20.81 -25.19
N LEU A 231 -11.06 20.38 -24.71
CA LEU A 231 -11.32 18.98 -24.42
C LEU A 231 -11.30 18.22 -25.75
N THR A 232 -10.21 17.51 -26.03
CA THR A 232 -10.24 16.48 -27.06
C THR A 232 -11.25 15.41 -26.65
N PRO A 233 -11.99 14.81 -27.60
CA PRO A 233 -12.95 13.76 -27.28
C PRO A 233 -12.20 12.63 -26.58
N LEU A 234 -12.71 12.19 -25.42
CA LEU A 234 -12.22 10.97 -24.78
C LEU A 234 -12.40 9.81 -25.77
N ASP A 235 -11.28 9.37 -26.33
CA ASP A 235 -11.23 8.18 -27.14
C ASP A 235 -11.64 6.98 -26.28
N ARG A 236 -12.58 6.18 -26.80
CA ARG A 236 -13.13 5.01 -26.12
C ARG A 236 -12.09 3.89 -26.14
N GLY A 237 -11.04 4.02 -25.34
CA GLY A 237 -10.05 2.96 -25.18
C GLY A 237 -8.64 3.49 -24.94
N SER A 238 -8.35 4.02 -23.76
CA SER A 238 -6.95 4.15 -23.32
C SER A 238 -6.85 4.02 -21.81
N MET A 239 -6.07 3.04 -21.37
CA MET A 239 -5.74 2.82 -19.97
C MET A 239 -4.97 4.00 -19.39
N ILE A 240 -5.23 4.24 -18.10
CA ILE A 240 -4.56 5.15 -17.18
C ILE A 240 -3.03 5.11 -17.38
N LYS A 241 -2.43 6.24 -17.79
CA LYS A 241 -1.00 6.53 -17.55
C LYS A 241 -0.92 7.67 -16.54
N ILE A 242 -0.52 7.34 -15.32
CA ILE A 242 -0.11 8.31 -14.30
C ILE A 242 1.27 8.81 -14.72
N ALA A 243 1.36 10.07 -15.16
CA ALA A 243 2.64 10.73 -15.39
C ALA A 243 3.18 11.28 -14.06
N SER A 244 4.44 10.94 -13.81
CA SER A 244 5.29 11.36 -12.70
C SER A 244 5.45 12.89 -12.61
N LEU A 245 5.33 13.44 -11.39
CA LEU A 245 5.79 14.79 -11.07
C LEU A 245 7.19 14.72 -10.46
N THR A 246 8.19 15.13 -11.24
CA THR A 246 9.55 15.46 -10.79
C THR A 246 9.66 16.97 -10.57
N GLU A 247 10.05 17.33 -9.33
CA GLU A 247 10.77 18.51 -8.82
C GLU A 247 10.68 19.88 -9.50
N ALA A 248 10.39 20.90 -8.67
CA ALA A 248 11.21 22.11 -8.55
C ALA A 248 11.00 22.77 -7.17
N GLN A 249 12.07 22.86 -6.36
CA GLN A 249 12.14 23.74 -5.18
C GLN A 249 12.32 25.21 -5.62
N PRO A 250 11.90 26.18 -4.78
CA PRO A 250 12.59 27.46 -4.72
C PRO A 250 13.16 27.74 -3.33
N SER A 251 14.46 27.97 -3.34
CA SER A 251 15.28 28.63 -2.33
C SER A 251 14.80 30.06 -2.03
N CYS A 252 14.59 30.39 -0.75
CA CYS A 252 14.56 31.78 -0.28
C CYS A 252 15.43 31.94 0.98
N LEU A 253 16.54 32.64 0.78
CA LEU A 253 17.44 33.20 1.78
C LEU A 253 16.69 34.27 2.60
N ILE A 254 16.85 34.26 3.92
CA ILE A 254 16.45 35.37 4.82
C ILE A 254 17.74 35.97 5.41
N PRO A 255 18.02 37.27 5.25
CA PRO A 255 19.14 37.92 5.92
C PRO A 255 18.79 38.40 7.33
N LEU A 256 19.77 38.32 8.22
CA LEU A 256 19.82 38.85 9.58
C LEU A 256 19.89 40.39 9.62
N ALA A 257 19.24 41.01 10.61
CA ALA A 257 19.73 42.11 11.48
C ALA A 257 18.61 42.55 12.46
N PRO A 258 18.86 43.44 13.46
CA PRO A 258 19.68 43.24 14.65
C PRO A 258 18.90 43.54 15.96
N SER A 259 19.61 43.33 17.08
CA SER A 259 19.25 43.54 18.48
C SER A 259 18.47 44.82 18.85
N LEU A 260 17.54 44.69 19.79
CA LEU A 260 17.23 45.73 20.78
C LEU A 260 17.18 45.10 22.19
N THR A 261 18.07 45.60 23.03
CA THR A 261 18.20 45.37 24.47
C THR A 261 17.24 46.28 25.25
N VAL A 262 17.10 46.02 26.57
CA VAL A 262 16.57 46.89 27.65
C VAL A 262 15.06 46.62 27.90
N ILE A 263 14.58 46.12 29.06
CA ILE A 263 15.04 46.10 30.47
C ILE A 263 14.92 44.68 31.03
#